data_AF-A0A0A2YT62-F1
#
_entry.id   AF-A0A0A2YT62-F1
#
_cell.length_a   1.000
_cell.length_b   1.000
_cell.length_c   1.000
_cell.angle_alpha   90.00
_cell.angle_beta   90.00
_cell.angle_gamma   90.00
#
_symmetry.space_group_name_H-M   'P 1'
#
loop_
_entity.id
_entity.type
_entity.pdbx_description
1 polymer ?
#
loop_
_entity_poly.entity_id
_entity_poly.type
_entity_poly.pdbx_seq_one_letter_code
_entity_poly.pdbx_strand_id
1 'polypeptide(L)'
;MKTYRFTLRPVSAFGTPLMGDTLFGQLCWAIYHRFSEEKLVTLLQGYDSQQPFLVVSNAMPRGYLPLPALPSGLWYSNLNADRKKLKKLAWIKAESVTNKAVNDWQQLAFHQQENELISSGVEYDQLHNTINRQTQTTGEDAFAPFSTSQIRYKTGTEFDLYIVLDEQRFSLDELTQVLTDIGQFGYGRDASTGLGKFILIGQPQAVNLDNTKANAYLTLANCAPQNLGLDKERCFYQITTRFGRHGSLAALDKSPFKKPIILAKAGAIFTPQEWKNRCFLGNGLTDVSFVQKNAVHQGYAPIIAVNLDFTYKE
;
A
#
# COMPACT_ATOMS: atom_id res chain seq x y z
N MET A 1 -12.78 -15.43 -3.28
CA MET A 1 -11.48 -14.71 -3.24
C MET A 1 -10.51 -15.42 -2.31
N LYS A 2 -9.22 -15.35 -2.59
CA LYS A 2 -8.14 -15.86 -1.73
C LYS A 2 -7.07 -14.79 -1.53
N THR A 3 -6.38 -14.83 -0.40
CA THR A 3 -5.27 -13.93 -0.12
C THR A 3 -3.94 -14.63 -0.42
N TYR A 4 -3.10 -13.97 -1.22
CA TYR A 4 -1.76 -14.40 -1.57
C TYR A 4 -0.73 -13.44 -1.01
N ARG A 5 0.40 -13.97 -0.53
CA ARG A 5 1.59 -13.21 -0.18
C ARG A 5 2.64 -13.38 -1.26
N PHE A 6 3.10 -12.27 -1.81
CA PHE A 6 4.24 -12.15 -2.71
C PHE A 6 5.44 -11.58 -1.96
N THR A 7 6.64 -12.04 -2.28
CA THR A 7 7.89 -11.45 -1.76
C THR A 7 8.54 -10.61 -2.85
N LEU A 8 8.72 -9.31 -2.61
CA LEU A 8 9.37 -8.38 -3.52
C LEU A 8 10.79 -8.07 -3.03
N ARG A 9 11.77 -8.06 -3.93
CA ARG A 9 13.12 -7.57 -3.65
C ARG A 9 13.46 -6.41 -4.58
N PRO A 10 13.64 -5.17 -4.07
CA PRO A 10 14.15 -4.05 -4.84
C PRO A 10 15.49 -4.36 -5.50
N VAL A 11 15.66 -3.95 -6.75
CA VAL A 11 16.94 -4.03 -7.49
C VAL A 11 17.37 -2.68 -8.05
N SER A 12 16.68 -1.61 -7.66
CA SER A 12 17.00 -0.21 -7.98
C SER A 12 16.45 0.72 -6.89
N ALA A 13 16.76 2.02 -6.98
CA ALA A 13 16.11 3.03 -6.15
C ALA A 13 14.68 3.31 -6.62
N PHE A 14 13.83 3.85 -5.75
CA PHE A 14 12.40 4.06 -6.00
C PHE A 14 12.06 5.54 -5.99
N GLY A 15 11.37 6.05 -7.01
CA GLY A 15 10.85 7.43 -7.02
C GLY A 15 9.53 7.59 -6.25
N THR A 16 8.91 6.49 -5.84
CA THR A 16 7.62 6.45 -5.15
C THR A 16 7.61 5.31 -4.13
N PRO A 17 7.11 5.50 -2.90
CA PRO A 17 6.95 4.40 -1.95
C PRO A 17 6.03 3.29 -2.51
N LEU A 18 6.31 2.04 -2.17
CA LEU A 18 5.50 0.87 -2.58
C LEU A 18 4.15 0.82 -1.84
N MET A 19 3.15 1.48 -2.41
CA MET A 19 1.82 1.64 -1.84
C MET A 19 0.80 0.84 -2.66
N GLY A 20 -0.17 0.23 -1.98
CA GLY A 20 -1.12 -0.68 -2.63
C GLY A 20 -2.03 -0.01 -3.65
N ASP A 21 -2.48 1.20 -3.36
CA ASP A 21 -3.32 2.01 -4.25
C ASP A 21 -2.60 2.45 -5.53
N THR A 22 -1.34 2.83 -5.42
CA THR A 22 -0.48 3.13 -6.59
C THR A 22 -0.18 1.86 -7.39
N LEU A 23 0.15 0.76 -6.71
CA LEU A 23 0.45 -0.52 -7.37
C LEU A 23 -0.77 -1.09 -8.09
N PHE A 24 -1.97 -0.98 -7.51
CA PHE A 24 -3.22 -1.33 -8.17
C PHE A 24 -3.41 -0.54 -9.48
N GLY A 25 -3.16 0.78 -9.45
CA GLY A 25 -3.21 1.60 -10.66
C GLY A 25 -2.23 1.13 -11.73
N GLN A 26 -1.01 0.76 -11.34
CA GLN A 26 -0.03 0.20 -12.28
C GLN A 26 -0.39 -1.20 -12.79
N LEU A 27 -1.00 -2.05 -11.95
CA LEU A 27 -1.52 -3.36 -12.35
C LEU A 27 -2.62 -3.19 -13.40
N CYS A 28 -3.51 -2.21 -13.25
CA CYS A 28 -4.50 -1.91 -14.29
C CYS A 28 -3.84 -1.57 -15.64
N TRP A 29 -2.82 -0.70 -15.65
CA TRP A 29 -2.09 -0.36 -16.87
C TRP A 29 -1.31 -1.54 -17.44
N ALA A 30 -0.66 -2.34 -16.60
CA ALA A 30 0.07 -3.52 -17.05
C ALA A 30 -0.88 -4.58 -17.61
N ILE A 31 -2.08 -4.77 -17.05
CA ILE A 31 -3.14 -5.62 -17.61
C ILE A 31 -3.60 -5.08 -18.98
N TYR A 32 -3.84 -3.77 -19.07
CA TYR A 32 -4.23 -3.12 -20.33
C TYR A 32 -3.18 -3.36 -21.43
N HIS A 33 -1.90 -3.18 -21.12
CA HIS A 33 -0.82 -3.30 -22.10
C HIS A 33 -0.51 -4.75 -22.47
N ARG A 34 -0.57 -5.68 -21.51
CA ARG A 34 -0.25 -7.10 -21.75
C ARG A 34 -1.39 -7.84 -22.43
N PHE A 35 -2.62 -7.59 -22.02
CA PHE A 35 -3.79 -8.35 -22.48
C PHE A 35 -4.63 -7.54 -23.45
N SER A 36 -5.45 -6.62 -22.94
CA SER A 36 -6.28 -5.71 -23.73
C SER A 36 -7.02 -4.73 -22.82
N GLU A 37 -7.56 -3.66 -23.42
CA GLU A 37 -8.52 -2.78 -22.76
C GLU A 37 -9.79 -3.53 -22.33
N GLU A 38 -10.34 -4.37 -23.20
CA GLU A 38 -11.57 -5.13 -22.95
C GLU A 38 -11.44 -6.04 -21.73
N LYS A 39 -10.29 -6.71 -21.57
CA LYS A 39 -10.02 -7.53 -20.39
C LYS A 39 -10.01 -6.68 -19.13
N LEU A 40 -9.31 -5.54 -19.14
CA LEU A 40 -9.30 -4.63 -17.98
C LEU A 40 -10.71 -4.14 -17.64
N VAL A 41 -11.48 -3.69 -18.63
CA VAL A 41 -12.86 -3.22 -18.43
C VAL A 41 -13.72 -4.32 -17.78
N THR A 42 -13.61 -5.56 -18.27
CA THR A 42 -14.31 -6.72 -17.70
C THR A 42 -13.89 -7.00 -16.25
N LEU A 43 -12.59 -6.91 -15.94
CA LEU A 43 -12.07 -7.07 -14.58
C LEU A 43 -12.53 -5.95 -13.63
N LEU A 44 -12.78 -4.75 -14.14
CA LEU A 44 -13.24 -3.61 -13.35
C LEU A 44 -14.76 -3.57 -13.14
N GLN A 45 -15.53 -4.45 -13.79
CA GLN A 45 -16.97 -4.54 -13.54
C GLN A 45 -17.25 -4.83 -12.05
N GLY A 46 -18.14 -4.04 -11.44
CA GLY A 46 -18.50 -4.15 -10.03
C GLY A 46 -17.43 -3.67 -9.04
N TYR A 47 -16.33 -3.07 -9.50
CA TYR A 47 -15.24 -2.64 -8.62
C TYR A 47 -15.68 -1.58 -7.60
N ASP A 48 -16.61 -0.69 -7.94
CA ASP A 48 -17.22 0.29 -7.01
C ASP A 48 -18.39 -0.27 -6.19
N SER A 49 -18.77 -1.51 -6.46
CA SER A 49 -19.96 -2.17 -5.94
C SER A 49 -19.60 -3.39 -5.07
N GLN A 50 -18.52 -3.28 -4.29
CA GLN A 50 -18.01 -4.34 -3.39
C GLN A 50 -17.60 -5.65 -4.10
N GLN A 51 -17.32 -5.62 -5.40
CA GLN A 51 -16.86 -6.80 -6.17
C GLN A 51 -15.49 -6.56 -6.83
N PRO A 52 -14.43 -6.27 -6.07
CA PRO A 52 -13.10 -6.10 -6.64
C PRO A 52 -12.55 -7.43 -7.16
N PHE A 53 -12.01 -7.46 -8.38
CA PHE A 53 -11.24 -8.62 -8.85
C PHE A 53 -9.88 -8.77 -8.10
N LEU A 54 -9.39 -7.65 -7.57
CA LEU A 54 -8.07 -7.54 -6.93
C LEU A 54 -8.07 -6.46 -5.84
N VAL A 55 -7.44 -6.76 -4.70
CA VAL A 55 -7.16 -5.79 -3.63
C VAL A 55 -5.72 -5.95 -3.16
N VAL A 56 -4.94 -4.86 -3.16
CA VAL A 56 -3.49 -4.87 -2.98
C VAL A 56 -3.09 -4.14 -1.70
N SER A 57 -2.25 -4.74 -0.84
CA SER A 57 -1.72 -4.08 0.36
C SER A 57 -0.63 -3.07 0.02
N ASN A 58 -0.22 -2.26 0.99
CA ASN A 58 1.11 -1.64 0.93
C ASN A 58 2.18 -2.74 1.04
N ALA A 59 3.36 -2.49 0.48
CA ALA A 59 4.50 -3.38 0.71
C ALA A 59 5.04 -3.16 2.13
N MET A 60 5.27 -4.24 2.84
CA MET A 60 5.66 -4.23 4.25
C MET A 60 6.97 -4.98 4.39
N PRO A 61 7.89 -4.61 5.29
CA PRO A 61 9.13 -5.37 5.49
C PRO A 61 8.83 -6.85 5.73
N ARG A 62 9.57 -7.74 5.08
CA ARG A 62 9.30 -9.19 5.11
C ARG A 62 9.15 -9.71 6.55
N GLY A 63 8.02 -10.36 6.83
CA GLY A 63 7.69 -10.91 8.15
C GLY A 63 7.17 -9.89 9.17
N TYR A 64 6.91 -8.64 8.78
CA TYR A 64 6.40 -7.59 9.67
C TYR A 64 5.00 -7.12 9.30
N LEU A 65 4.26 -6.68 10.30
CA LEU A 65 2.93 -6.06 10.23
C LEU A 65 3.02 -4.59 10.67
N PRO A 66 2.10 -3.72 10.22
CA PRO A 66 2.07 -2.35 10.68
C PRO A 66 1.52 -2.31 12.11
N LEU A 67 2.11 -1.47 12.95
CA LEU A 67 1.55 -1.18 14.27
C LEU A 67 0.17 -0.52 14.09
N PRO A 68 -0.91 -1.06 14.70
CA PRO A 68 -2.22 -0.49 14.56
C PRO A 68 -2.33 0.92 15.15
N ALA A 69 -3.15 1.77 14.53
CA ALA A 69 -3.44 3.11 14.99
C ALA A 69 -4.46 3.08 16.14
N LEU A 70 -4.03 2.78 17.37
CA LEU A 70 -4.88 2.79 18.55
C LEU A 70 -4.62 3.99 19.49
N PRO A 71 -5.67 4.51 20.16
CA PRO A 71 -5.54 5.42 21.29
C PRO A 71 -4.65 4.87 22.39
N SER A 72 -3.99 5.76 23.14
CA SER A 72 -3.04 5.36 24.18
C SER A 72 -3.65 4.46 25.27
N GLY A 73 -4.90 4.75 25.67
CA GLY A 73 -5.59 4.01 26.73
C GLY A 73 -6.05 2.59 26.37
N LEU A 74 -5.89 2.17 25.10
CA LEU A 74 -6.16 0.80 24.67
C LEU A 74 -4.90 -0.07 24.65
N TRP A 75 -3.70 0.49 24.83
CA TRP A 75 -2.49 -0.33 24.95
C TRP A 75 -2.33 -0.84 26.38
N TYR A 76 -1.87 -2.07 26.55
CA TYR A 76 -1.49 -2.61 27.87
C TYR A 76 -0.10 -2.15 28.33
N SER A 77 0.50 -1.16 27.67
CA SER A 77 1.83 -0.66 28.01
C SER A 77 1.84 0.16 29.30
N ASN A 78 3.02 0.23 29.93
CA ASN A 78 3.24 0.98 31.16
C ASN A 78 3.00 2.48 30.93
N LEU A 79 2.09 3.08 31.71
CA LEU A 79 1.72 4.51 31.70
C LEU A 79 2.93 5.48 31.83
N ASN A 80 4.09 4.97 32.26
CA ASN A 80 5.34 5.71 32.52
C ASN A 80 6.35 5.70 31.34
N ALA A 81 6.05 5.06 30.22
CA ALA A 81 6.94 5.07 29.06
C ALA A 81 6.94 6.42 28.32
N ASP A 82 8.09 6.83 27.78
CA ASP A 82 8.23 8.07 27.01
C ASP A 82 7.31 8.04 25.77
N ARG A 83 6.19 8.79 25.86
CA ARG A 83 5.17 8.90 24.81
C ARG A 83 5.77 9.33 23.46
N LYS A 84 6.87 10.09 23.45
CA LYS A 84 7.53 10.53 22.21
C LYS A 84 8.24 9.37 21.52
N LYS A 85 8.78 8.41 22.27
CA LYS A 85 9.39 7.18 21.72
C LYS A 85 8.32 6.22 21.20
N LEU A 86 7.24 6.02 21.96
CA LEU A 86 6.13 5.12 21.56
C LEU A 86 5.46 5.54 20.25
N LYS A 87 5.30 6.85 20.00
CA LYS A 87 4.72 7.37 18.75
C LYS A 87 5.52 7.06 17.48
N LYS A 88 6.78 6.65 17.62
CA LYS A 88 7.66 6.34 16.48
C LYS A 88 7.80 4.84 16.21
N LEU A 89 7.14 3.99 17.00
CA LEU A 89 7.02 2.56 16.72
C LEU A 89 6.12 2.36 15.49
N ALA A 90 6.53 1.47 14.58
CA ALA A 90 5.85 1.31 13.30
C ALA A 90 5.61 -0.14 12.88
N TRP A 91 6.49 -1.07 13.29
CA TRP A 91 6.51 -2.43 12.75
C TRP A 91 6.51 -3.46 13.86
N ILE A 92 5.84 -4.58 13.63
CA ILE A 92 5.78 -5.71 14.56
C ILE A 92 6.06 -7.00 13.80
N LYS A 93 6.85 -7.91 14.37
CA LYS A 93 7.06 -9.23 13.78
C LYS A 93 5.75 -10.02 13.81
N ALA A 94 5.29 -10.48 12.63
CA ALA A 94 4.01 -11.16 12.47
C ALA A 94 3.91 -12.41 13.38
N GLU A 95 4.98 -13.19 13.47
CA GLU A 95 5.05 -14.40 14.31
C GLU A 95 4.84 -14.10 15.81
N SER A 96 5.30 -12.93 16.27
CA SER A 96 5.32 -12.56 17.70
C SER A 96 3.93 -12.18 18.24
N VAL A 97 2.99 -11.89 17.35
CA VAL A 97 1.63 -11.44 17.68
C VAL A 97 0.55 -12.47 17.38
N THR A 98 0.94 -13.64 16.88
CA THR A 98 0.02 -14.76 16.65
C THR A 98 -0.74 -15.09 17.94
N ASN A 99 -2.08 -15.11 17.87
CA ASN A 99 -2.99 -15.37 19.00
C ASN A 99 -2.94 -14.38 20.17
N LYS A 100 -2.31 -13.21 20.02
CA LYS A 100 -2.31 -12.15 21.04
C LYS A 100 -3.35 -11.09 20.70
N ALA A 101 -3.95 -10.49 21.73
CA ALA A 101 -4.79 -9.31 21.56
C ALA A 101 -3.93 -8.14 21.05
N VAL A 102 -4.53 -7.26 20.24
CA VAL A 102 -3.82 -6.11 19.68
C VAL A 102 -3.28 -5.21 20.77
N ASN A 103 -3.94 -5.12 21.93
CA ASN A 103 -3.53 -4.32 23.08
C ASN A 103 -2.08 -4.57 23.53
N ASP A 104 -1.53 -5.77 23.30
CA ASP A 104 -0.15 -6.14 23.64
C ASP A 104 0.90 -5.74 22.59
N TRP A 105 0.48 -5.41 21.37
CA TRP A 105 1.37 -5.33 20.21
C TRP A 105 2.38 -4.19 20.31
N GLN A 106 2.03 -3.08 20.95
CA GLN A 106 2.95 -1.93 21.12
C GLN A 106 4.22 -2.30 21.88
N GLN A 107 4.16 -3.23 22.83
CA GLN A 107 5.33 -3.68 23.60
C GLN A 107 6.31 -4.51 22.76
N LEU A 108 5.81 -5.09 21.66
CA LEU A 108 6.58 -5.94 20.73
C LEU A 108 6.98 -5.17 19.46
N ALA A 109 6.59 -3.90 19.35
CA ALA A 109 6.82 -3.09 18.17
C ALA A 109 8.23 -2.51 18.18
N PHE A 110 8.78 -2.37 16.98
CA PHE A 110 10.09 -1.80 16.73
C PHE A 110 9.97 -0.41 16.12
N HIS A 111 10.95 0.43 16.43
CA HIS A 111 11.12 1.71 15.78
C HIS A 111 11.59 1.51 14.33
N GLN A 112 11.04 2.30 13.41
CA GLN A 112 11.36 2.23 11.98
C GLN A 112 12.85 2.48 11.68
N GLN A 113 13.53 3.31 12.49
CA GLN A 113 14.94 3.68 12.29
C GLN A 113 15.93 2.84 13.11
N GLU A 114 15.49 2.02 14.06
CA GLU A 114 16.40 1.29 14.98
C GLU A 114 16.74 -0.13 14.50
N ASN A 115 16.09 -0.62 13.46
CA ASN A 115 16.33 -1.96 12.95
C ASN A 115 16.79 -1.89 11.48
N GLU A 116 18.08 -2.14 11.24
CA GLU A 116 18.68 -2.11 9.90
C GLU A 116 17.99 -3.04 8.89
N LEU A 117 17.36 -4.13 9.37
CA LEU A 117 16.63 -5.09 8.54
C LEU A 117 15.23 -4.61 8.13
N ILE A 118 14.68 -3.64 8.87
CA ILE A 118 13.34 -3.04 8.65
C ILE A 118 13.48 -1.67 7.96
N SER A 119 14.68 -1.31 7.48
CA SER A 119 14.91 0.05 6.98
C SER A 119 13.97 0.35 5.81
N SER A 120 13.12 1.35 6.01
CA SER A 120 12.06 1.81 5.11
C SER A 120 12.57 2.47 3.82
N GLY A 121 13.80 2.15 3.43
CA GLY A 121 14.60 2.93 2.53
C GLY A 121 15.09 4.23 3.16
N VAL A 122 16.20 4.73 2.64
CA VAL A 122 16.78 6.03 2.96
C VAL A 122 16.43 6.98 1.83
N GLU A 123 15.91 8.16 2.18
CA GLU A 123 15.71 9.24 1.22
C GLU A 123 17.07 9.78 0.78
N TYR A 124 17.25 9.90 -0.53
CA TYR A 124 18.47 10.38 -1.15
C TYR A 124 18.11 11.34 -2.28
N ASP A 125 18.62 12.56 -2.21
CA ASP A 125 18.44 13.56 -3.26
C ASP A 125 19.51 13.39 -4.35
N GLN A 126 19.06 12.98 -5.53
CA GLN A 126 19.90 12.85 -6.71
C GLN A 126 19.91 14.17 -7.48
N LEU A 127 21.10 14.74 -7.67
CA LEU A 127 21.29 15.92 -8.51
C LEU A 127 21.32 15.54 -9.99
N HIS A 128 20.67 16.35 -10.81
CA HIS A 128 20.57 16.20 -12.26
C HIS A 128 20.95 17.50 -12.96
N ASN A 129 21.61 17.36 -14.11
CA ASN A 129 21.94 18.45 -15.00
C ASN A 129 21.33 18.17 -16.37
N THR A 130 20.73 19.18 -16.98
CA THR A 130 20.30 19.13 -18.37
C THR A 130 21.26 19.96 -19.21
N ILE A 131 21.95 19.33 -20.16
CA ILE A 131 22.94 20.01 -21.00
C ILE A 131 22.28 20.54 -22.28
N ASN A 132 22.41 21.84 -22.53
CA ASN A 132 22.05 22.43 -23.81
C ASN A 132 23.06 21.99 -24.87
N ARG A 133 22.59 21.27 -25.90
CA ARG A 133 23.47 20.72 -26.94
C ARG A 133 24.12 21.79 -27.83
N GLN A 134 23.55 23.00 -27.90
CA GLN A 134 24.13 24.11 -28.65
C GLN A 134 25.30 24.75 -27.90
N THR A 135 25.14 24.98 -26.60
CA THR A 135 26.16 25.66 -25.78
C THR A 135 27.12 24.69 -25.10
N GLN A 136 26.76 23.39 -25.03
CA GLN A 136 27.45 22.35 -24.25
C GLN A 136 27.56 22.68 -22.76
N THR A 137 26.63 23.48 -22.24
CA THR A 137 26.57 23.90 -20.83
C THR A 137 25.19 23.64 -20.23
N THR A 138 25.09 23.67 -18.90
CA THR A 138 23.82 23.91 -18.20
C THR A 138 23.42 25.38 -18.33
N GLY A 139 22.22 25.74 -17.89
CA GLY A 139 21.69 27.10 -18.01
C GLY A 139 20.47 27.33 -17.14
N GLU A 140 19.54 28.15 -17.63
CA GLU A 140 18.29 28.47 -16.95
C GLU A 140 17.12 27.61 -17.48
N ASP A 141 15.96 27.73 -16.84
CA ASP A 141 14.72 27.02 -17.20
C ASP A 141 14.92 25.49 -17.33
N ALA A 142 14.67 24.92 -18.51
CA ALA A 142 14.80 23.49 -18.78
C ALA A 142 16.25 22.98 -18.65
N PHE A 143 17.24 23.89 -18.70
CA PHE A 143 18.67 23.57 -18.55
C PHE A 143 19.20 23.80 -17.14
N ALA A 144 18.35 24.26 -16.22
CA ALA A 144 18.71 24.45 -14.82
C ALA A 144 18.97 23.12 -14.12
N PRO A 145 20.06 22.99 -13.33
CA PRO A 145 20.24 21.87 -12.44
C PRO A 145 19.05 21.71 -11.49
N PHE A 146 18.63 20.48 -11.26
CA PHE A 146 17.52 20.17 -10.36
C PHE A 146 17.83 18.91 -9.55
N SER A 147 17.14 18.74 -8.42
CA SER A 147 17.23 17.53 -7.61
C SER A 147 15.95 16.70 -7.73
N THR A 148 16.11 15.38 -7.67
CA THR A 148 14.98 14.47 -7.48
C THR A 148 15.23 13.59 -6.26
N SER A 149 14.27 13.54 -5.35
CA SER A 149 14.35 12.63 -4.21
C SER A 149 14.08 11.19 -4.65
N GLN A 150 14.83 10.24 -4.11
CA GLN A 150 14.69 8.82 -4.37
C GLN A 150 14.79 8.04 -3.05
N ILE A 151 14.17 6.88 -3.02
CA ILE A 151 14.20 5.96 -1.88
C ILE A 151 15.18 4.84 -2.20
N ARG A 152 16.23 4.68 -1.41
CA ARG A 152 17.24 3.63 -1.56
C ARG A 152 17.09 2.59 -0.47
N TYR A 153 16.93 1.33 -0.88
CA TYR A 153 16.87 0.20 0.05
C TYR A 153 18.25 -0.45 0.19
N LYS A 154 18.53 -1.03 1.35
CA LYS A 154 19.74 -1.84 1.55
C LYS A 154 19.67 -3.07 0.62
N THR A 155 20.81 -3.49 0.09
CA THR A 155 20.88 -4.69 -0.75
C THR A 155 20.34 -5.90 0.01
N GLY A 156 19.44 -6.65 -0.64
CA GLY A 156 18.81 -7.83 -0.03
C GLY A 156 17.60 -7.54 0.84
N THR A 157 17.17 -6.28 1.01
CA THR A 157 15.89 -5.96 1.63
C THR A 157 14.75 -6.62 0.85
N GLU A 158 13.80 -7.21 1.57
CA GLU A 158 12.63 -7.86 1.01
C GLU A 158 11.35 -7.34 1.66
N PHE A 159 10.28 -7.33 0.87
CA PHE A 159 8.96 -6.88 1.29
C PHE A 159 7.92 -7.96 1.04
N ASP A 160 7.02 -8.13 1.99
CA ASP A 160 5.78 -8.88 1.82
C ASP A 160 4.71 -7.96 1.23
N LEU A 161 4.08 -8.42 0.16
CA LEU A 161 2.91 -7.81 -0.47
C LEU A 161 1.74 -8.79 -0.38
N TYR A 162 0.64 -8.37 0.23
CA TYR A 162 -0.57 -9.16 0.35
C TYR A 162 -1.58 -8.73 -0.72
N ILE A 163 -2.10 -9.70 -1.46
CA ILE A 163 -3.07 -9.47 -2.53
C ILE A 163 -4.26 -10.40 -2.34
N VAL A 164 -5.45 -9.81 -2.22
CA VAL A 164 -6.71 -10.56 -2.32
C VAL A 164 -7.08 -10.67 -3.80
N LEU A 165 -7.27 -11.89 -4.27
CA LEU A 165 -7.52 -12.21 -5.68
C LEU A 165 -8.85 -12.96 -5.84
N ASP A 166 -9.63 -12.54 -6.82
CA ASP A 166 -10.73 -13.33 -7.36
C ASP A 166 -10.25 -14.21 -8.52
N GLU A 167 -9.86 -15.44 -8.18
CA GLU A 167 -9.28 -16.41 -9.14
C GLU A 167 -10.22 -16.80 -10.28
N GLN A 168 -11.54 -16.59 -10.12
CA GLN A 168 -12.51 -16.84 -11.18
C GLN A 168 -12.44 -15.80 -12.29
N ARG A 169 -11.97 -14.58 -11.98
CA ARG A 169 -11.90 -13.45 -12.90
C ARG A 169 -10.48 -13.22 -13.42
N PHE A 170 -9.47 -13.43 -12.57
CA PHE A 170 -8.08 -13.20 -12.90
C PHE A 170 -7.19 -14.25 -12.24
N SER A 171 -6.41 -15.00 -13.02
CA SER A 171 -5.66 -16.13 -12.49
C SER A 171 -4.41 -15.69 -11.72
N LEU A 172 -3.92 -16.56 -10.81
CA LEU A 172 -2.71 -16.30 -10.06
C LEU A 172 -1.47 -16.18 -10.97
N ASP A 173 -1.43 -16.96 -12.06
CA ASP A 173 -0.34 -16.93 -13.03
C ASP A 173 -0.33 -15.60 -13.80
N GLU A 174 -1.51 -15.14 -14.23
CA GLU A 174 -1.66 -13.85 -14.89
C GLU A 174 -1.26 -12.70 -13.96
N LEU A 175 -1.68 -12.73 -12.70
CA LEU A 175 -1.27 -11.76 -11.69
C LEU A 175 0.25 -11.76 -11.49
N THR A 176 0.85 -12.94 -11.31
CA THR A 176 2.30 -13.10 -11.10
C THR A 176 3.08 -12.53 -12.28
N GLN A 177 2.59 -12.79 -13.49
CA GLN A 177 3.20 -12.30 -14.71
C GLN A 177 3.10 -10.78 -14.86
N VAL A 178 1.93 -10.19 -14.65
CA VAL A 178 1.75 -8.72 -14.69
C VAL A 178 2.61 -8.03 -13.62
N LEU A 179 2.67 -8.60 -12.41
CA LEU A 179 3.50 -8.05 -11.33
C LEU A 179 5.00 -8.15 -11.67
N THR A 180 5.42 -9.23 -12.35
CA THR A 180 6.79 -9.38 -12.87
C THR A 180 7.10 -8.31 -13.91
N ASP A 181 6.19 -8.02 -14.83
CA ASP A 181 6.39 -6.98 -15.84
C ASP A 181 6.58 -5.59 -15.22
N ILE A 182 5.78 -5.26 -14.19
CA ILE A 182 5.94 -4.01 -13.43
C ILE A 182 7.32 -3.96 -12.79
N GLY A 183 7.78 -5.06 -12.18
CA GLY A 183 9.10 -5.15 -11.56
C GLY A 183 10.25 -4.97 -12.55
N GLN A 184 10.11 -5.49 -13.78
CA GLN A 184 11.12 -5.36 -14.85
C GLN A 184 11.15 -3.97 -15.47
N PHE A 185 9.98 -3.38 -15.71
CA PHE A 185 9.85 -2.04 -16.28
C PHE A 185 10.25 -0.96 -15.28
N GLY A 186 9.63 -0.98 -14.10
CA GLY A 186 9.81 -0.01 -13.02
C GLY A 186 8.47 0.46 -12.43
N TYR A 187 8.38 0.51 -11.11
CA TYR A 187 7.24 1.00 -10.36
C TYR A 187 7.31 2.52 -10.08
N GLY A 188 6.17 3.19 -10.23
CA GLY A 188 5.98 4.60 -9.85
C GLY A 188 6.72 5.61 -10.72
N ARG A 189 7.06 6.75 -10.13
CA ARG A 189 7.73 7.87 -10.80
C ARG A 189 9.12 7.46 -11.28
N ASP A 190 9.49 7.96 -12.46
CA ASP A 190 10.81 7.79 -13.09
C ASP A 190 11.16 6.31 -13.40
N ALA A 191 10.14 5.48 -13.59
CA ALA A 191 10.30 4.11 -14.10
C ALA A 191 11.07 4.09 -15.44
N SER A 192 10.80 5.05 -16.34
CA SER A 192 11.45 5.15 -17.65
C SER A 192 12.95 5.48 -17.58
N THR A 193 13.44 6.02 -16.46
CA THR A 193 14.88 6.27 -16.24
C THR A 193 15.53 5.20 -15.35
N GLY A 194 14.81 4.11 -15.06
CA GLY A 194 15.34 2.93 -14.39
C GLY A 194 15.01 2.82 -12.90
N LEU A 195 14.16 3.68 -12.34
CA LEU A 195 13.72 3.57 -10.95
C LEU A 195 12.59 2.53 -10.77
N GLY A 196 12.40 2.09 -9.53
CA GLY A 196 11.26 1.29 -9.11
C GLY A 196 11.30 -0.18 -9.53
N LYS A 197 12.45 -0.67 -10.02
CA LYS A 197 12.62 -2.07 -10.39
C LYS A 197 12.71 -2.98 -9.17
N PHE A 198 12.03 -4.11 -9.24
CA PHE A 198 12.07 -5.18 -8.25
C PHE A 198 11.93 -6.55 -8.93
N ILE A 199 12.28 -7.59 -8.21
CA ILE A 199 12.07 -8.98 -8.62
C ILE A 199 11.16 -9.70 -7.61
N LEU A 200 10.42 -10.69 -8.09
CA LEU A 200 9.66 -11.60 -7.24
C LEU A 200 10.59 -12.71 -6.71
N ILE A 201 10.52 -12.98 -5.41
CA ILE A 201 11.31 -14.04 -4.76
C ILE A 201 10.40 -15.22 -4.43
N GLY A 202 10.74 -16.38 -4.97
CA GLY A 202 9.98 -17.61 -4.77
C GLY A 202 8.61 -17.58 -5.45
N GLN A 203 7.74 -18.51 -5.03
CA GLN A 203 6.36 -18.62 -5.51
C GLN A 203 5.40 -17.85 -4.60
N PRO A 204 4.29 -17.29 -5.12
CA PRO A 204 3.25 -16.71 -4.27
C PRO A 204 2.68 -17.76 -3.32
N GLN A 205 2.42 -17.36 -2.09
CA GLN A 205 1.93 -18.25 -1.04
C GLN A 205 0.51 -17.89 -0.67
N ALA A 206 -0.42 -18.85 -0.73
CA ALA A 206 -1.74 -18.66 -0.16
C ALA A 206 -1.61 -18.49 1.36
N VAL A 207 -2.21 -17.44 1.89
CA VAL A 207 -2.18 -17.13 3.33
C VAL A 207 -3.59 -17.02 3.87
N ASN A 208 -3.80 -17.57 5.06
CA ASN A 208 -5.00 -17.33 5.85
C ASN A 208 -4.64 -16.34 6.96
N LEU A 209 -5.34 -15.20 6.99
CA LEU A 209 -5.14 -14.11 7.95
C LEU A 209 -6.30 -14.04 8.98
N ASP A 210 -7.01 -15.16 9.15
CA ASP A 210 -8.11 -15.29 10.10
C ASP A 210 -7.61 -15.48 11.53
N ASN A 211 -8.43 -15.04 12.48
CA ASN A 211 -8.23 -15.26 13.91
C ASN A 211 -9.56 -15.68 14.54
N THR A 212 -9.57 -16.79 15.27
CA THR A 212 -10.78 -17.40 15.84
C THR A 212 -11.45 -16.55 16.91
N LYS A 213 -10.72 -15.61 17.51
CA LYS A 213 -11.23 -14.66 18.51
C LYS A 213 -11.41 -13.25 17.94
N ALA A 214 -11.41 -13.10 16.63
CA ALA A 214 -11.43 -11.78 16.02
C ALA A 214 -12.75 -11.04 16.27
N ASN A 215 -12.62 -9.75 16.57
CA ASN A 215 -13.73 -8.82 16.71
C ASN A 215 -13.48 -7.50 15.95
N ALA A 216 -12.32 -7.33 15.33
CA ALA A 216 -11.97 -6.16 14.53
C ALA A 216 -11.11 -6.55 13.32
N TYR A 217 -11.01 -5.63 12.36
CA TYR A 217 -10.16 -5.76 11.17
C TYR A 217 -9.00 -4.78 11.22
N LEU A 218 -7.79 -5.27 10.98
CA LEU A 218 -6.60 -4.45 10.75
C LEU A 218 -6.34 -4.31 9.25
N THR A 219 -6.29 -3.09 8.71
CA THR A 219 -6.04 -2.86 7.27
C THR A 219 -4.55 -2.81 6.92
N LEU A 220 -4.20 -3.44 5.79
CA LEU A 220 -2.82 -3.47 5.26
C LEU A 220 -2.56 -2.46 4.14
N ALA A 221 -3.55 -1.64 3.80
CA ALA A 221 -3.47 -0.58 2.81
C ALA A 221 -4.33 0.62 3.24
N ASN A 222 -4.15 1.75 2.55
CA ASN A 222 -5.07 2.86 2.70
C ASN A 222 -6.45 2.45 2.17
N CYS A 223 -7.53 2.86 2.84
CA CYS A 223 -8.87 2.45 2.48
C CYS A 223 -9.92 3.55 2.65
N ALA A 224 -11.07 3.34 2.01
CA ALA A 224 -12.24 4.18 2.02
C ALA A 224 -13.38 3.43 2.76
N PRO A 225 -13.53 3.60 4.09
CA PRO A 225 -14.36 2.72 4.92
C PRO A 225 -15.85 3.11 4.99
N GLN A 226 -16.36 3.90 4.03
CA GLN A 226 -17.72 4.44 4.10
C GLN A 226 -18.79 3.36 3.90
N ASN A 227 -19.91 3.47 4.62
CA ASN A 227 -21.11 2.64 4.43
C ASN A 227 -20.92 1.12 4.59
N LEU A 228 -20.00 0.68 5.45
CA LEU A 228 -19.66 -0.74 5.64
C LEU A 228 -20.27 -1.38 6.91
N GLY A 229 -21.20 -0.73 7.60
CA GLY A 229 -21.79 -1.24 8.85
C GLY A 229 -20.77 -1.32 9.99
N LEU A 230 -19.94 -0.28 10.12
CA LEU A 230 -18.89 -0.20 11.13
C LEU A 230 -19.35 0.57 12.37
N ASP A 231 -18.91 0.12 13.54
CA ASP A 231 -19.09 0.81 14.81
C ASP A 231 -18.13 2.01 14.89
N LYS A 232 -18.68 3.20 14.69
CA LYS A 232 -17.90 4.46 14.63
C LYS A 232 -17.11 4.73 15.91
N GLU A 233 -17.60 4.32 17.07
CA GLU A 233 -16.92 4.56 18.36
C GLU A 233 -15.73 3.62 18.56
N ARG A 234 -15.69 2.52 17.81
CA ARG A 234 -14.66 1.47 17.89
C ARG A 234 -13.85 1.34 16.59
N CYS A 235 -13.79 2.42 15.81
CA CYS A 235 -12.95 2.52 14.62
C CYS A 235 -11.83 3.52 14.87
N PHE A 236 -10.58 3.09 14.71
CA PHE A 236 -9.40 3.90 15.00
C PHE A 236 -8.49 3.94 13.77
N TYR A 237 -8.27 5.15 13.25
CA TYR A 237 -7.48 5.35 12.05
C TYR A 237 -6.90 6.76 11.99
N GLN A 238 -5.83 6.89 11.21
CA GLN A 238 -5.31 8.18 10.76
C GLN A 238 -5.79 8.45 9.35
N ILE A 239 -5.89 9.72 8.95
CA ILE A 239 -6.28 10.10 7.60
C ILE A 239 -5.07 10.47 6.73
N THR A 240 -5.20 10.32 5.43
CA THR A 240 -4.25 10.83 4.43
C THR A 240 -5.01 11.29 3.19
N THR A 241 -4.46 12.28 2.50
CA THR A 241 -4.98 12.76 1.22
C THR A 241 -4.06 12.30 0.09
N ARG A 242 -4.62 11.62 -0.91
CA ARG A 242 -3.92 11.23 -2.13
C ARG A 242 -4.13 12.26 -3.23
N PHE A 243 -3.03 12.82 -3.71
CA PHE A 243 -3.00 13.68 -4.89
C PHE A 243 -2.46 12.85 -6.06
N GLY A 244 -3.37 12.32 -6.86
CA GLY A 244 -3.00 11.52 -8.02
C GLY A 244 -2.64 12.38 -9.22
N ARG A 245 -1.68 11.92 -10.01
CA ARG A 245 -1.45 12.38 -11.38
C ARG A 245 -1.69 11.21 -12.33
N HIS A 246 -2.24 11.49 -13.51
CA HIS A 246 -2.34 10.49 -14.57
C HIS A 246 -0.96 10.08 -15.09
N GLY A 247 -0.87 8.86 -15.62
CA GLY A 247 0.29 8.38 -16.37
C GLY A 247 0.04 8.46 -17.88
N SER A 248 1.06 8.13 -18.67
CA SER A 248 0.97 8.03 -20.13
C SER A 248 0.44 9.32 -20.80
N LEU A 249 -0.28 9.20 -21.91
CA LEU A 249 -0.81 10.31 -22.72
C LEU A 249 -1.65 11.29 -21.88
N ALA A 250 -2.42 10.80 -20.91
CA ALA A 250 -3.22 11.65 -20.02
C ALA A 250 -2.37 12.53 -19.08
N ALA A 251 -1.09 12.22 -18.87
CA ALA A 251 -0.16 13.05 -18.13
C ALA A 251 0.30 14.31 -18.91
N LEU A 252 0.08 14.31 -20.22
CA LEU A 252 0.41 15.41 -21.15
C LEU A 252 -0.80 16.30 -21.45
N ASP A 253 -1.98 15.96 -20.94
CA ASP A 253 -3.19 16.77 -21.08
C ASP A 253 -3.12 18.05 -20.20
N LYS A 254 -3.97 19.04 -20.50
CA LYS A 254 -4.10 20.30 -19.76
C LYS A 254 -4.51 20.12 -18.30
N SER A 255 -5.15 19.00 -17.96
CA SER A 255 -5.55 18.65 -16.59
C SER A 255 -5.02 17.25 -16.21
N PRO A 256 -3.71 17.12 -15.93
CA PRO A 256 -3.07 15.83 -15.69
C PRO A 256 -3.34 15.30 -14.26
N PHE A 257 -4.04 16.05 -13.43
CA PHE A 257 -4.26 15.72 -12.02
C PHE A 257 -5.62 15.06 -11.78
N LYS A 258 -5.63 14.07 -10.88
CA LYS A 258 -6.83 13.43 -10.36
C LYS A 258 -7.42 14.27 -9.22
N LYS A 259 -8.70 14.05 -8.92
CA LYS A 259 -9.35 14.66 -7.75
C LYS A 259 -8.63 14.18 -6.47
N PRO A 260 -8.41 15.06 -5.47
CA PRO A 260 -7.88 14.65 -4.18
C PRO A 260 -8.82 13.65 -3.49
N ILE A 261 -8.27 12.57 -2.94
CA ILE A 261 -9.04 11.53 -2.25
C ILE A 261 -8.59 11.43 -0.80
N ILE A 262 -9.54 11.46 0.14
CA ILE A 262 -9.28 11.26 1.56
C ILE A 262 -9.47 9.77 1.90
N LEU A 263 -8.45 9.17 2.52
CA LEU A 263 -8.43 7.75 2.88
C LEU A 263 -8.02 7.59 4.35
N ALA A 264 -8.48 6.52 4.98
CA ALA A 264 -7.90 6.00 6.20
C ALA A 264 -6.56 5.31 5.87
N LYS A 265 -5.51 5.59 6.64
CA LYS A 265 -4.18 5.01 6.43
C LYS A 265 -4.16 3.52 6.78
N ALA A 266 -3.22 2.78 6.17
CA ALA A 266 -2.89 1.42 6.60
C ALA A 266 -2.55 1.38 8.10
N GLY A 267 -2.80 0.24 8.74
CA GLY A 267 -2.75 0.11 10.19
C GLY A 267 -4.04 0.57 10.89
N ALA A 268 -5.11 0.86 10.15
CA ALA A 268 -6.40 1.22 10.74
C ALA A 268 -7.09 -0.01 11.34
N ILE A 269 -7.81 0.23 12.44
CA ILE A 269 -8.66 -0.75 13.11
C ILE A 269 -10.13 -0.39 12.85
N PHE A 270 -10.88 -1.35 12.32
CA PHE A 270 -12.31 -1.19 12.09
C PHE A 270 -13.09 -2.31 12.76
N THR A 271 -14.04 -1.95 13.60
CA THR A 271 -14.92 -2.89 14.31
C THR A 271 -16.26 -2.91 13.59
N PRO A 272 -16.73 -4.06 13.07
CA PRO A 272 -18.04 -4.14 12.47
C PRO A 272 -19.14 -4.22 13.54
N GLN A 273 -20.34 -3.74 13.20
CA GLN A 273 -21.54 -3.97 14.03
C GLN A 273 -21.91 -5.46 14.08
N GLU A 274 -21.69 -6.17 12.96
CA GLU A 274 -21.88 -7.62 12.84
C GLU A 274 -20.60 -8.25 12.28
N TRP A 275 -20.03 -9.19 13.03
CA TRP A 275 -18.83 -9.88 12.59
C TRP A 275 -19.08 -10.69 11.31
N LYS A 276 -18.21 -10.49 10.31
CA LYS A 276 -18.23 -11.24 9.04
C LYS A 276 -16.81 -11.68 8.68
N ASN A 277 -16.62 -12.93 8.33
CA ASN A 277 -15.33 -13.34 7.78
C ASN A 277 -15.18 -12.75 6.36
N ARG A 278 -14.11 -11.99 6.12
CA ARG A 278 -13.83 -11.31 4.85
C ARG A 278 -12.32 -11.10 4.70
N CYS A 279 -11.84 -11.07 3.45
CA CYS A 279 -10.41 -10.89 3.16
C CYS A 279 -10.00 -9.42 3.00
N PHE A 280 -10.96 -8.51 2.80
CA PHE A 280 -10.71 -7.09 2.54
C PHE A 280 -11.77 -6.19 3.19
N LEU A 281 -11.46 -4.89 3.28
CA LEU A 281 -12.36 -3.83 3.72
C LEU A 281 -12.15 -2.58 2.83
N GLY A 282 -13.14 -1.70 2.75
CA GLY A 282 -13.07 -0.44 2.03
C GLY A 282 -13.99 -0.42 0.81
N ASN A 283 -13.83 0.55 -0.08
CA ASN A 283 -14.64 0.72 -1.28
C ASN A 283 -13.78 1.05 -2.50
N GLY A 284 -14.20 0.61 -3.67
CA GLY A 284 -13.66 1.07 -4.95
C GLY A 284 -14.21 2.45 -5.23
N LEU A 285 -13.35 3.39 -5.62
CA LEU A 285 -13.74 4.77 -5.86
C LEU A 285 -13.76 5.05 -7.36
N THR A 286 -14.89 5.58 -7.85
CA THR A 286 -15.09 6.07 -9.22
C THR A 286 -15.15 7.60 -9.23
N ASP A 287 -15.28 8.19 -10.42
CA ASP A 287 -15.32 9.65 -10.60
C ASP A 287 -14.11 10.39 -9.98
N VAL A 288 -12.94 9.73 -10.00
CA VAL A 288 -11.71 10.26 -9.42
C VAL A 288 -10.93 11.16 -10.39
N SER A 289 -11.45 11.39 -11.60
CA SER A 289 -10.78 12.12 -12.67
C SER A 289 -11.79 12.85 -13.56
N PHE A 290 -11.51 14.11 -13.89
CA PHE A 290 -12.32 14.87 -14.84
C PHE A 290 -12.07 14.45 -16.30
N VAL A 291 -10.86 14.01 -16.63
CA VAL A 291 -10.42 13.68 -18.00
C VAL A 291 -10.67 12.21 -18.34
N GLN A 292 -10.56 11.33 -17.35
CA GLN A 292 -10.69 9.88 -17.53
C GLN A 292 -11.88 9.37 -16.72
N LYS A 293 -13.08 9.37 -17.33
CA LYS A 293 -14.34 9.04 -16.63
C LYS A 293 -14.40 7.62 -16.09
N ASN A 294 -13.72 6.67 -16.74
CA ASN A 294 -13.62 5.28 -16.31
C ASN A 294 -12.47 5.03 -15.31
N ALA A 295 -11.79 6.09 -14.84
CA ALA A 295 -10.74 5.93 -13.83
C ALA A 295 -11.33 5.44 -12.51
N VAL A 296 -10.70 4.40 -11.97
CA VAL A 296 -10.97 3.90 -10.62
C VAL A 296 -9.77 4.16 -9.71
N HIS A 297 -10.03 4.17 -8.40
CA HIS A 297 -9.00 4.16 -7.37
C HIS A 297 -9.31 3.06 -6.34
N GLN A 298 -8.27 2.35 -5.92
CA GLN A 298 -8.39 1.36 -4.86
C GLN A 298 -8.53 2.08 -3.51
N GLY A 299 -9.77 2.17 -3.01
CA GLY A 299 -10.03 2.43 -1.59
C GLY A 299 -10.28 1.13 -0.81
N TYR A 300 -9.91 -0.03 -1.36
CA TYR A 300 -9.91 -1.31 -0.65
C TYR A 300 -8.55 -1.58 -0.01
N ALA A 301 -8.55 -2.35 1.07
CA ALA A 301 -7.35 -2.88 1.70
C ALA A 301 -7.54 -4.36 2.07
N PRO A 302 -6.52 -5.22 1.85
CA PRO A 302 -6.50 -6.53 2.50
C PRO A 302 -6.52 -6.35 4.02
N ILE A 303 -7.16 -7.27 4.73
CA ILE A 303 -7.27 -7.19 6.19
C ILE A 303 -6.71 -8.42 6.89
N ILE A 304 -6.34 -8.19 8.16
CA ILE A 304 -6.08 -9.24 9.14
C ILE A 304 -7.21 -9.20 10.15
N ALA A 305 -7.81 -10.35 10.43
CA ALA A 305 -8.79 -10.47 11.50
C ALA A 305 -8.04 -10.46 12.84
N VAL A 306 -8.40 -9.54 13.73
CA VAL A 306 -7.70 -9.33 14.99
C VAL A 306 -8.66 -9.27 16.18
N ASN A 307 -8.14 -9.62 17.35
CA ASN A 307 -8.85 -9.46 18.62
C ASN A 307 -8.35 -8.17 19.29
N LEU A 308 -9.29 -7.31 19.69
CA LEU A 308 -9.04 -6.11 20.45
C LEU A 308 -9.93 -6.09 21.70
N ASP A 309 -9.33 -5.91 22.86
CA ASP A 309 -10.08 -5.61 24.08
C ASP A 309 -10.38 -4.10 24.14
N PHE A 310 -11.66 -3.76 24.27
CA PHE A 310 -12.13 -2.38 24.39
C PHE A 310 -12.22 -1.89 25.83
N THR A 311 -11.86 -2.72 26.81
CA THR A 311 -11.83 -2.35 28.22
C THR A 311 -10.74 -1.31 28.43
N TYR A 312 -11.14 -0.05 28.60
CA TYR A 312 -10.22 1.05 28.91
C TYR A 312 -9.57 0.81 30.27
N LYS A 313 -8.23 0.88 30.31
CA LYS A 313 -7.48 0.98 31.55
C LYS A 313 -7.12 2.45 31.72
N GLU A 314 -7.69 3.10 32.74
CA GLU A 314 -7.35 4.46 33.15
C GLU A 314 -5.86 4.59 33.53
#